data_AF-A0A839PYQ1-F1
#
_entry.id   AF-A0A839PYQ1-F1
#
_cell.length_a   1.000
_cell.length_b   1.000
_cell.length_c   1.000
_cell.angle_alpha   90.00
_cell.angle_beta   90.00
_cell.angle_gamma   90.00
#
_symmetry.space_group_name_H-M   'P 1'
#
loop_
_entity.id
_entity.type
_entity.pdbx_description
1 polymer ?
#
loop_
_entity_poly.entity_id
_entity_poly.type
_entity_poly.pdbx_seq_one_letter_code
_entity_poly.pdbx_strand_id
1 'polypeptide(L)'
;MSSKKEVIAALDAVDRAHRAVSALPFQSLSPADQRALLVRLEAVTKQLSVMQKRLLGQMVAGPPPVQFAGAPWAEVLARRLRISVGEAQRRIAEAGAGAAPG
;
A
#
# COMPACT_ATOMS: atom_id res chain seq x y z
N MET A 1 19.96 2.58 -8.43
CA MET A 1 19.27 3.06 -7.22
C MET A 1 18.26 4.09 -7.67
N SER A 2 16.97 3.89 -7.39
CA SER A 2 15.99 4.91 -7.76
C SER A 2 16.08 6.08 -6.79
N SER A 3 16.20 7.30 -7.31
CA SER A 3 16.21 8.51 -6.47
C SER A 3 14.85 8.69 -5.81
N LYS A 4 14.80 9.23 -4.59
CA LYS A 4 13.53 9.59 -3.91
C LYS A 4 12.57 10.35 -4.84
N LYS A 5 13.11 11.22 -5.69
CA LYS A 5 12.33 11.97 -6.69
C LYS A 5 11.65 11.07 -7.72
N GLU A 6 12.34 10.04 -8.21
CA GLU A 6 11.79 9.10 -9.20
C GLU A 6 10.67 8.26 -8.59
N VAL A 7 10.85 7.79 -7.33
CA VAL A 7 9.80 7.05 -6.61
C VAL A 7 8.56 7.92 -6.40
N ILE A 8 8.72 9.19 -6.00
CA ILE A 8 7.60 10.13 -5.84
C ILE A 8 6.92 10.39 -7.18
N ALA A 9 7.68 10.66 -8.25
CA ALA A 9 7.12 10.91 -9.57
C ALA A 9 6.32 9.71 -10.11
N ALA A 10 6.77 8.49 -9.83
CA ALA A 10 6.05 7.27 -10.18
C ALA A 10 4.73 7.16 -9.39
N LEU A 11 4.73 7.45 -8.08
CA LEU A 11 3.50 7.48 -7.28
C LEU A 11 2.54 8.57 -7.75
N ASP A 12 3.03 9.76 -8.10
CA ASP A 12 2.20 10.83 -8.67
C ASP A 12 1.54 10.39 -9.99
N ALA A 13 2.22 9.54 -10.79
CA ALA A 13 1.63 8.98 -12.00
C ALA A 13 0.51 7.97 -11.69
N VAL A 14 0.67 7.16 -10.64
CA VAL A 14 -0.40 6.27 -10.15
C VAL A 14 -1.60 7.09 -9.69
N ASP A 15 -1.39 8.16 -8.93
CA ASP A 15 -2.48 9.04 -8.46
C ASP A 15 -3.22 9.70 -9.63
N ARG A 16 -2.49 10.16 -10.66
CA ARG A 16 -3.10 10.71 -11.89
C ARG A 16 -3.93 9.65 -12.61
N ALA A 17 -3.40 8.43 -12.77
CA ALA A 17 -4.12 7.34 -13.41
C ALA A 17 -5.39 6.96 -12.63
N HIS A 18 -5.30 6.87 -11.30
CA HIS A 18 -6.45 6.63 -10.43
C HIS A 18 -7.54 7.70 -10.63
N ARG A 19 -7.17 8.98 -10.60
CA ARG A 19 -8.12 10.08 -10.85
C ARG A 19 -8.79 9.97 -12.22
N ALA A 20 -8.02 9.66 -13.26
CA ALA A 20 -8.54 9.48 -14.61
C ALA A 20 -9.55 8.32 -14.67
N VAL A 21 -9.23 7.17 -14.06
CA VAL A 21 -10.14 6.02 -13.97
C VAL A 21 -11.41 6.38 -13.19
N SER A 22 -11.29 7.04 -12.03
CA SER A 22 -12.44 7.42 -11.20
C SER A 22 -13.41 8.42 -11.84
N ALA A 23 -12.95 9.15 -12.87
CA ALA A 23 -13.78 10.11 -13.59
C ALA A 23 -14.59 9.47 -14.74
N LEU A 24 -14.39 8.17 -15.03
CA LEU A 24 -15.09 7.48 -16.11
C LEU A 24 -16.51 7.06 -15.68
N PRO A 25 -17.50 7.12 -16.60
CA PRO A 25 -18.88 6.75 -16.30
C PRO A 25 -19.07 5.22 -16.33
N PHE A 26 -18.66 4.49 -15.28
CA PHE A 26 -18.79 3.02 -15.24
C PHE A 26 -20.22 2.50 -15.39
N GLN A 27 -21.22 3.32 -15.07
CA GLN A 27 -22.63 3.00 -15.24
C GLN A 27 -23.07 2.87 -16.71
N SER A 28 -22.32 3.43 -17.67
CA SER A 28 -22.62 3.27 -19.10
C SER A 28 -22.04 1.99 -19.69
N LEU A 29 -21.23 1.25 -18.93
CA LEU A 29 -20.65 -0.01 -19.36
C LEU A 29 -21.67 -1.14 -19.29
N SER A 30 -21.51 -2.15 -20.16
CA SER A 30 -22.29 -3.38 -20.04
C SER A 30 -21.96 -4.11 -18.74
N PRO A 31 -22.86 -4.96 -18.20
CA PRO A 31 -22.56 -5.76 -17.02
C PRO A 31 -21.32 -6.67 -17.20
N ALA A 32 -21.04 -7.12 -18.42
CA ALA A 32 -19.85 -7.91 -18.71
C ALA A 32 -18.57 -7.09 -18.57
N ASP A 33 -18.56 -5.87 -19.11
CA ASP A 33 -17.42 -4.96 -19.03
C ASP A 33 -17.18 -4.47 -17.59
N GLN A 34 -18.25 -4.22 -16.83
CA GLN A 34 -18.16 -3.89 -15.40
C GLN A 34 -17.45 -4.99 -14.61
N ARG A 35 -17.79 -6.26 -14.86
CA ARG A 35 -17.13 -7.41 -14.21
C ARG A 35 -15.67 -7.52 -14.62
N ALA A 36 -15.35 -7.38 -15.92
CA ALA A 36 -13.98 -7.41 -16.39
C ALA A 36 -13.13 -6.29 -15.78
N LEU A 37 -13.68 -5.09 -15.68
CA LEU A 37 -13.05 -3.95 -15.03
C LEU A 37 -12.81 -4.21 -13.53
N LEU A 38 -13.79 -4.77 -12.82
CA LEU A 38 -13.65 -5.12 -11.41
C LEU A 38 -12.50 -6.11 -11.19
N VAL A 39 -12.39 -7.15 -12.01
CA VAL A 39 -11.27 -8.11 -11.93
C VAL A 39 -9.93 -7.42 -12.15
N ARG A 40 -9.86 -6.45 -13.08
CA ARG A 40 -8.64 -5.68 -13.33
C ARG A 40 -8.28 -4.78 -12.16
N LEU A 41 -9.25 -4.10 -11.56
CA LEU A 41 -9.04 -3.26 -10.38
C LEU A 41 -8.57 -4.09 -9.18
N GLU A 42 -9.18 -5.26 -8.95
CA GLU A 42 -8.75 -6.21 -7.93
C GLU A 42 -7.30 -6.67 -8.12
N ALA A 43 -6.89 -6.95 -9.36
CA ALA A 43 -5.49 -7.30 -9.66
C ALA A 43 -4.54 -6.16 -9.29
N VAL A 44 -4.89 -4.90 -9.61
CA VAL A 44 -4.09 -3.72 -9.24
C VAL A 44 -4.02 -3.55 -7.72
N THR A 45 -5.15 -3.68 -7.01
CA THR A 45 -5.21 -3.63 -5.55
C THR A 45 -4.30 -4.67 -4.90
N LYS A 46 -4.30 -5.91 -5.43
CA LYS A 46 -3.40 -6.97 -4.95
C LYS A 46 -1.93 -6.63 -5.18
N GLN A 47 -1.57 -6.11 -6.35
CA GLN A 47 -0.19 -5.69 -6.64
C GLN A 47 0.28 -4.57 -5.70
N LEU A 48 -0.56 -3.57 -5.47
CA LEU A 48 -0.28 -2.49 -4.52
C LEU A 48 -0.15 -3.01 -3.09
N SER A 49 -1.00 -3.94 -2.66
CA SER A 49 -0.92 -4.57 -1.34
C SER A 49 0.40 -5.33 -1.14
N VAL A 50 0.84 -6.12 -2.13
CA VAL A 50 2.14 -6.81 -2.09
C VAL A 50 3.30 -5.82 -1.98
N MET A 51 3.26 -4.73 -2.76
CA MET A 51 4.26 -3.67 -2.69
C MET A 51 4.30 -3.00 -1.31
N GLN A 52 3.13 -2.67 -0.74
CA GLN A 52 3.03 -2.10 0.61
C GLN A 52 3.59 -3.04 1.69
N LYS A 53 3.27 -4.33 1.61
CA LYS A 53 3.81 -5.34 2.56
C LYS A 53 5.34 -5.43 2.50
N ARG A 54 5.91 -5.44 1.29
CA ARG A 54 7.37 -5.43 1.11
C ARG A 54 8.03 -4.18 1.70
N LEU A 55 7.47 -3.00 1.40
CA LEU A 55 7.97 -1.74 1.95
C LEU A 55 7.87 -1.72 3.49
N LEU A 56 6.75 -2.19 4.03
CA LEU A 56 6.55 -2.29 5.47
C LEU A 56 7.55 -3.25 6.12
N GLY A 57 7.77 -4.42 5.53
CA GLY A 57 8.77 -5.39 5.99
C GLY A 57 10.18 -4.79 6.05
N GLN A 58 10.57 -4.05 5.01
CA GLN A 58 11.85 -3.34 4.98
C GLN A 58 11.95 -2.27 6.06
N MET A 59 10.87 -1.53 6.33
CA MET A 59 10.85 -0.49 7.37
C MET A 59 10.97 -1.07 8.79
N VAL A 60 10.26 -2.16 9.08
CA VAL A 60 10.20 -2.75 10.43
C VAL A 60 11.35 -3.69 10.75
N ALA A 61 12.14 -4.10 9.75
CA ALA A 61 13.37 -4.87 9.95
C ALA A 61 14.48 -4.05 10.65
N GLY A 62 14.40 -2.72 10.60
CA GLY A 62 15.31 -1.82 11.31
C GLY A 62 14.78 -1.38 12.68
N PRO A 63 15.66 -0.88 13.57
CA PRO A 63 15.24 -0.35 14.87
C PRO A 63 14.21 0.78 14.70
N PRO A 64 13.25 0.94 15.63
CA PRO A 64 12.30 2.05 15.61
C PRO A 64 13.03 3.39 15.46
N PRO A 65 12.58 4.29 14.58
CA PRO A 65 13.32 5.51 14.31
C PRO A 65 13.40 6.39 15.56
N VAL A 66 14.60 6.85 15.88
CA VAL A 66 14.89 7.69 17.06
C VAL A 66 14.02 8.96 17.08
N GLN A 67 13.68 9.47 15.90
CA GLN A 67 12.74 10.58 15.68
C GLN A 67 11.31 10.36 16.24
N PHE A 68 10.97 9.13 16.65
CA PHE A 68 9.70 8.79 17.31
C PHE A 68 9.87 8.50 18.81
N ALA A 69 10.97 8.94 19.43
CA ALA A 69 11.24 8.76 20.86
C ALA A 69 11.14 7.29 21.34
N GLY A 70 11.48 6.33 20.46
CA GLY A 70 11.40 4.90 20.76
C GLY A 70 10.00 4.30 20.67
N ALA A 71 8.99 5.05 20.19
CA ALA A 71 7.64 4.52 20.00
C ALA A 71 7.65 3.30 19.04
N PRO A 72 6.90 2.23 19.36
CA PRO A 72 6.79 1.06 18.50
C PRO A 72 6.30 1.41 17.09
N TRP A 73 6.77 0.70 16.07
CA TRP A 73 6.34 0.89 14.69
C TRP A 73 4.81 0.84 14.51
N ALA A 74 4.12 0.02 15.30
CA ALA A 74 2.65 -0.07 15.27
C ALA A 74 1.97 1.26 15.64
N GLU A 75 2.46 1.97 16.66
CA GLU A 75 1.91 3.27 17.07
C GLU A 75 2.22 4.36 16.04
N VAL A 76 3.43 4.34 15.48
CA VAL A 76 3.84 5.27 14.42
C VAL A 76 2.94 5.12 13.20
N LEU A 77 2.69 3.88 12.75
CA LEU A 77 1.85 3.58 11.60
C LEU A 77 0.38 3.88 11.86
N ALA A 78 -0.13 3.56 13.06
CA ALA A 78 -1.50 3.90 13.46
C ALA A 78 -1.77 5.40 13.29
N ARG A 79 -0.85 6.24 13.79
CA ARG A 79 -0.95 7.70 13.68
C ARG A 79 -0.83 8.19 12.23
N ARG A 80 0.12 7.67 11.46
CA ARG A 80 0.42 8.14 10.10
C ARG A 80 -0.62 7.69 9.07
N LEU A 81 -1.10 6.46 9.19
CA LEU A 81 -2.08 5.86 8.29
C LEU A 81 -3.53 6.06 8.75
N ARG A 82 -3.73 6.65 9.94
CA ARG A 82 -5.04 6.84 10.57
C ARG A 82 -5.83 5.52 10.71
N ILE A 83 -5.16 4.51 11.22
CA ILE A 83 -5.70 3.17 11.49
C ILE A 83 -5.58 2.84 12.97
N SER A 84 -6.24 1.78 13.44
CA SER A 84 -6.05 1.29 14.80
C SER A 84 -4.66 0.69 14.99
N VAL A 85 -4.17 0.67 16.23
CA VAL A 85 -2.90 0.01 16.59
C VAL A 85 -2.96 -1.49 16.28
N GLY A 86 -4.10 -2.15 16.53
CA GLY A 86 -4.29 -3.56 16.17
C GLY A 86 -4.21 -3.82 14.66
N GLU A 87 -4.75 -2.92 13.83
CA GLU A 87 -4.61 -3.01 12.37
C GLU A 87 -3.15 -2.82 11.94
N ALA A 88 -2.44 -1.87 12.58
CA ALA A 88 -1.02 -1.67 12.32
C ALA A 88 -0.19 -2.91 12.70
N GLN A 89 -0.44 -3.51 13.88
CA GLN A 89 0.20 -4.75 14.32
C GLN A 89 -0.05 -5.90 13.34
N ARG A 90 -1.30 -6.07 12.89
CA ARG A 90 -1.67 -7.10 11.89
C ARG A 90 -0.86 -6.92 10.60
N ARG A 91 -0.78 -5.69 10.07
CA ARG A 91 -0.01 -5.40 8.85
C ARG A 91 1.48 -5.68 9.03
N ILE A 92 2.06 -5.35 10.19
CA ILE A 92 3.45 -5.65 10.51
C ILE A 92 3.68 -7.17 10.55
N ALA A 93 2.80 -7.91 11.22
CA ALA A 93 2.89 -9.38 11.30
C ALA A 93 2.77 -10.04 9.92
N GLU A 94 1.81 -9.59 9.09
CA GLU A 94 1.66 -10.06 7.71
C GLU A 94 2.89 -9.75 6.84
N ALA A 95 3.55 -8.61 7.07
CA ALA A 95 4.78 -8.25 6.37
C ALA A 95 5.99 -9.09 6.82
N GLY A 96 6.08 -9.42 8.11
CA GLY A 96 7.12 -10.29 8.67
C GLY A 96 6.95 -11.77 8.28
N ALA A 97 5.70 -12.26 8.22
CA ALA A 97 5.40 -13.64 7.83
C ALA A 97 5.75 -13.94 6.35
N GLY A 98 5.75 -12.93 5.48
CA GLY A 98 6.17 -13.06 4.08
C GLY A 98 7.69 -13.09 3.86
N ALA A 99 8.50 -12.96 4.91
CA ALA A 99 9.97 -12.93 4.87
C ALA A 99 10.64 -14.22 5.38
N ALA A 100 9.87 -15.27 5.69
CA ALA A 100 10.43 -16.59 5.99
C ALA A 100 10.70 -17.36 4.67
N PRO A 101 11.94 -17.77 4.38
CA PRO A 101 12.19 -18.79 3.37
C PRO A 101 11.77 -20.14 3.94
N GLY A 102 10.74 -20.74 3.34
CA GLY A 102 10.39 -22.16 3.48
C GLY A 102 10.48 -22.80 2.11
#